data_AF-G5SIH7-F1
#
_entry.id   AF-G5SIH7-F1
#
_cell.length_a   1.000
_cell.length_b   1.000
_cell.length_c   1.000
_cell.angle_alpha   90.00
_cell.angle_beta   90.00
_cell.angle_gamma   90.00
#
_symmetry.space_group_name_H-M   'P 1'
#
loop_
_entity.id
_entity.type
_entity.pdbx_description
1 polymer ?
#
loop_
_entity_poly.entity_id
_entity_poly.type
_entity_poly.pdbx_seq_one_letter_code
_entity_poly.pdbx_strand_id
1 'polypeptide(L)'
;MHPVAHTGVRKLADRQAVEQWMRGRSELWVQPKVDGVAVTLVYQNGKLTRAISRGNGLQGEDWTPKIRLIPSIPQTTQGALANAVLQGEIFLQREGHIQQRMGGMNARSKVAGMLMRQDNASALNSLGIFIWAWPDGPANMPERLSQLAKAGFSLTKKYSLAVKDASEVERARQSWLTSGSIYITDVSHD
;
A
#
# COMPACT_ATOMS: atom_id res chain seq x y z
N MET A 1 10.77 16.54 -5.39
CA MET A 1 9.87 17.03 -4.32
C MET A 1 8.54 16.30 -4.46
N HIS A 2 7.95 15.84 -3.35
CA HIS A 2 6.65 15.19 -3.39
C HIS A 2 5.52 16.19 -3.65
N PRO A 3 4.51 15.85 -4.48
CA PRO A 3 3.31 16.67 -4.61
C PRO A 3 2.44 16.62 -3.34
N VAL A 4 2.52 15.52 -2.59
CA VAL A 4 1.87 15.32 -1.28
C VAL A 4 2.85 14.64 -0.35
N ALA A 5 3.12 15.24 0.81
CA ALA A 5 4.06 14.71 1.80
C ALA A 5 3.60 13.35 2.35
N HIS A 6 4.56 12.50 2.71
CA HIS A 6 4.27 11.26 3.43
C HIS A 6 4.21 11.52 4.94
N THR A 7 3.07 11.22 5.57
CA THR A 7 2.92 11.28 7.03
C THR A 7 3.03 9.88 7.65
N GLY A 8 3.62 9.78 8.84
CA GLY A 8 3.58 8.55 9.63
C GLY A 8 2.16 8.23 10.09
N VAL A 9 1.92 6.96 10.42
CA VAL A 9 0.69 6.53 11.10
C VAL A 9 0.91 6.48 12.61
N ARG A 10 -0.11 6.88 13.39
CA ARG A 10 -0.11 6.70 14.84
C ARG A 10 -0.35 5.23 15.14
N LYS A 11 0.53 4.61 15.94
CA LYS A 11 0.30 3.26 16.48
C LYS A 11 -0.69 3.32 17.65
N LEU A 12 -1.57 2.33 17.72
CA LEU A 12 -2.47 2.10 18.85
C LEU A 12 -2.07 0.77 19.47
N ALA A 13 -1.72 0.79 20.76
CA ALA A 13 -1.01 -0.31 21.41
C ALA A 13 -1.88 -1.56 21.63
N ASP A 14 -3.20 -1.38 21.80
CA ASP A 14 -4.10 -2.47 22.16
C ASP A 14 -5.54 -2.22 21.69
N ARG A 15 -6.39 -3.22 21.93
CA ARG A 15 -7.82 -3.18 21.62
C ARG A 15 -8.52 -1.99 22.26
N GLN A 16 -8.21 -1.67 23.53
CA GLN A 16 -8.88 -0.58 24.24
C GLN A 16 -8.56 0.77 23.60
N ALA A 17 -7.31 0.97 23.18
CA ALA A 17 -6.88 2.15 22.43
C ALA A 17 -7.59 2.25 21.07
N VAL A 18 -7.79 1.12 20.38
CA VAL A 18 -8.59 1.07 19.14
C VAL A 18 -10.03 1.46 19.43
N GLU A 19 -10.69 0.87 20.42
CA GLU A 19 -12.07 1.19 20.80
C GLU A 19 -12.24 2.68 21.13
N GLN A 20 -11.33 3.24 21.93
CA GLN A 20 -11.33 4.67 22.26
C GLN A 20 -11.15 5.53 21.01
N TRP A 21 -10.24 5.16 20.11
CA TRP A 21 -10.06 5.86 18.84
C TRP A 21 -11.29 5.75 17.93
N MET A 22 -12.05 4.65 17.97
CA MET A 22 -13.26 4.50 17.16
C MET A 22 -14.45 5.31 17.69
N ARG A 23 -14.45 5.72 18.96
CA ARG A 23 -15.58 6.47 19.56
C ARG A 23 -15.89 7.75 18.78
N GLY A 24 -17.16 7.91 18.41
CA GLY A 24 -17.65 9.07 17.66
C GLY A 24 -17.27 9.09 16.19
N ARG A 25 -16.70 7.99 15.64
CA ARG A 25 -16.36 7.84 14.23
C ARG A 25 -17.24 6.77 13.58
N SER A 26 -17.62 7.01 12.34
CA SER A 26 -18.38 6.09 11.49
C SER A 26 -17.66 5.84 10.18
N GLU A 27 -18.14 4.86 9.41
CA GLU A 27 -17.59 4.52 8.09
C GLU A 27 -16.09 4.20 8.10
N LEU A 28 -15.65 3.49 9.14
CA LEU A 28 -14.26 3.11 9.32
C LEU A 28 -13.89 1.93 8.43
N TRP A 29 -12.65 1.96 7.95
CA TRP A 29 -12.06 0.91 7.13
C TRP A 29 -10.72 0.49 7.71
N VAL A 30 -10.40 -0.79 7.59
CA VAL A 30 -9.10 -1.35 7.97
C VAL A 30 -8.42 -1.93 6.74
N GLN A 31 -7.09 -1.77 6.68
CA GLN A 31 -6.23 -2.28 5.63
C GLN A 31 -5.01 -2.98 6.26
N PRO A 32 -4.41 -3.98 5.58
CA PRO A 32 -3.20 -4.61 6.08
C PRO A 32 -2.03 -3.63 6.03
N LYS A 33 -1.20 -3.68 7.07
CA LYS A 33 0.09 -2.99 7.07
C LYS A 33 1.11 -3.80 6.27
N VAL A 34 1.11 -3.63 4.96
CA VAL A 34 2.05 -4.31 4.04
C VAL A 34 3.49 -3.86 4.35
N ASP A 35 4.43 -4.81 4.39
CA ASP A 35 5.86 -4.53 4.60
C ASP A 35 6.61 -4.36 3.28
N GLY A 36 7.07 -3.14 3.01
CA GLY A 36 7.81 -2.81 1.81
C GLY A 36 8.45 -1.42 1.88
N VAL A 37 8.43 -0.69 0.77
CA VAL A 37 8.89 0.69 0.70
C VAL A 37 7.84 1.61 0.08
N ALA A 38 7.63 2.75 0.73
CA ALA A 38 6.64 3.73 0.30
C ALA A 38 7.06 4.46 -0.99
N VAL A 39 6.08 4.67 -1.87
CA VAL A 39 6.22 5.34 -3.16
C VAL A 39 5.03 6.28 -3.39
N THR A 40 5.28 7.39 -4.09
CA THR A 40 4.25 8.24 -4.69
C THR A 40 4.22 8.02 -6.19
N LEU A 41 3.07 7.64 -6.75
CA LEU A 41 2.83 7.59 -8.19
C LEU A 41 2.08 8.84 -8.65
N VAL A 42 2.50 9.41 -9.78
CA VAL A 42 1.85 10.57 -10.38
C VAL A 42 1.41 10.21 -11.79
N TYR A 43 0.10 10.20 -12.00
CA TYR A 43 -0.52 10.06 -13.31
C TYR A 43 -0.93 11.43 -13.83
N GLN A 44 -0.60 11.71 -15.10
CA GLN A 44 -1.06 12.91 -15.79
C GLN A 44 -1.49 12.53 -17.20
N ASN A 45 -2.64 13.03 -17.64
CA ASN A 45 -3.24 12.70 -18.94
C ASN A 45 -3.28 11.18 -19.21
N GLY A 46 -3.57 10.40 -18.16
CA GLY A 46 -3.68 8.96 -18.22
C GLY A 46 -2.36 8.19 -18.33
N LYS A 47 -1.21 8.82 -18.08
CA LYS A 47 0.11 8.17 -18.14
C LYS A 47 0.87 8.31 -16.83
N LEU A 48 1.60 7.26 -16.43
CA LEU A 48 2.54 7.34 -15.32
C LEU A 48 3.72 8.26 -15.69
N THR A 49 3.74 9.45 -15.09
CA THR A 49 4.76 10.48 -15.39
C THR A 49 5.88 10.49 -14.37
N ARG A 50 5.59 10.24 -13.10
CA ARG A 50 6.59 10.20 -12.02
C ARG A 50 6.29 9.10 -11.01
N ALA A 51 7.34 8.50 -10.48
CA ALA A 51 7.29 7.67 -9.29
C ALA A 51 8.42 8.08 -8.34
N ILE A 52 8.07 8.45 -7.11
CA ILE A 52 9.00 9.10 -6.18
C ILE A 52 9.07 8.25 -4.91
N SER A 53 10.27 7.86 -4.48
CA SER A 53 10.46 7.16 -3.20
C SER A 53 10.03 8.04 -2.02
N ARG A 54 9.74 7.47 -0.85
CA ARG A 54 9.42 8.29 0.33
C ARG A 54 10.53 9.30 0.69
N GLY A 55 11.79 8.86 0.67
CA GLY A 55 12.92 9.65 1.17
C GLY A 55 12.69 10.14 2.60
N ASN A 56 12.86 11.45 2.82
CA ASN A 56 12.56 12.09 4.12
C ASN A 56 11.09 12.50 4.29
N GLY A 57 10.22 12.11 3.35
CA GLY A 57 8.79 12.46 3.32
C GLY A 57 8.44 13.75 2.57
N LEU A 58 9.42 14.64 2.35
CA LEU A 58 9.28 15.88 1.56
C LEU A 58 9.99 15.77 0.20
N GLN A 59 11.16 15.14 0.22
CA GLN A 59 11.98 14.85 -0.95
C GLN A 59 12.35 13.38 -0.95
N GLY A 60 12.12 12.73 -2.09
CA GLY A 60 12.58 11.38 -2.37
C GLY A 60 13.27 11.32 -3.72
N GLU A 61 13.78 10.14 -4.02
CA GLU A 61 14.46 9.82 -5.27
C GLU A 61 13.46 9.57 -6.38
N ASP A 62 13.85 9.90 -7.61
CA ASP A 62 13.09 9.52 -8.79
C ASP A 62 13.30 8.03 -9.09
N TRP A 63 12.27 7.23 -8.83
CA TRP A 63 12.23 5.81 -9.13
C TRP A 63 11.43 5.50 -10.41
N THR A 64 11.03 6.52 -11.19
CA THR A 64 10.22 6.34 -12.40
C THR A 64 10.79 5.26 -13.35
N PRO A 65 12.10 5.24 -13.68
CA PRO A 65 12.63 4.22 -14.58
C PRO A 65 12.46 2.79 -14.04
N LYS A 66 12.59 2.59 -12.72
CA LYS A 66 12.45 1.28 -12.05
C LYS A 66 11.00 0.86 -11.92
N ILE A 67 10.14 1.78 -11.48
CA ILE A 67 8.72 1.55 -11.27
C ILE A 67 8.01 1.19 -12.58
N ARG A 68 8.43 1.76 -13.72
CA ARG A 68 7.92 1.39 -15.05
C ARG A 68 8.17 -0.06 -15.45
N LEU A 69 9.15 -0.72 -14.82
CA LEU A 69 9.48 -2.12 -15.07
C LEU A 69 8.70 -3.09 -14.18
N ILE A 70 7.93 -2.61 -13.19
CA ILE A 70 7.14 -3.46 -12.30
C ILE A 70 5.80 -3.79 -12.97
N PRO A 71 5.52 -5.06 -13.32
CA PRO A 71 4.33 -5.40 -14.11
C PRO A 71 3.00 -5.11 -13.40
N SER A 72 2.99 -5.13 -12.07
CA SER A 72 1.79 -4.87 -11.26
C SER A 72 1.37 -3.39 -11.24
N ILE A 73 2.17 -2.49 -11.81
CA ILE A 73 1.90 -1.04 -11.83
C ILE A 73 1.39 -0.64 -13.22
N PRO A 74 0.12 -0.21 -13.33
CA PRO A 74 -0.45 0.27 -14.58
C PRO A 74 0.34 1.45 -15.15
N GLN A 75 0.79 1.35 -16.40
CA GLN A 75 1.49 2.47 -17.06
C GLN A 75 0.54 3.55 -17.57
N THR A 76 -0.73 3.17 -17.73
CA THR A 76 -1.81 4.08 -18.12
C THR A 76 -3.03 3.90 -17.23
N THR A 77 -3.78 4.99 -17.05
CA THR A 77 -5.01 5.06 -16.26
C THR A 77 -6.03 5.90 -17.02
N GLN A 78 -7.30 5.80 -16.64
CA GLN A 78 -8.40 6.52 -17.28
C GLN A 78 -9.36 7.11 -16.22
N GLY A 79 -10.28 7.95 -16.68
CA GLY A 79 -11.30 8.56 -15.84
C GLY A 79 -10.69 9.37 -14.70
N ALA A 80 -11.18 9.16 -13.48
CA ALA A 80 -10.72 9.89 -12.30
C ALA A 80 -9.22 9.70 -11.99
N LEU A 81 -8.60 8.60 -12.43
CA LEU A 81 -7.17 8.36 -12.24
C LEU A 81 -6.30 8.93 -13.36
N ALA A 82 -6.88 9.53 -14.41
CA ALA A 82 -6.09 10.09 -15.50
C ALA A 82 -5.16 11.23 -15.04
N ASN A 83 -5.58 11.97 -14.01
CA ASN A 83 -4.78 12.98 -13.31
C ASN A 83 -4.90 12.69 -11.82
N ALA A 84 -3.97 11.93 -11.27
CA ALA A 84 -4.04 11.47 -9.88
C ALA A 84 -2.67 11.36 -9.25
N VAL A 85 -2.64 11.61 -7.93
CA VAL A 85 -1.49 11.29 -7.07
C VAL A 85 -1.89 10.12 -6.18
N LEU A 86 -1.14 9.03 -6.24
CA LEU A 86 -1.36 7.85 -5.39
C LEU A 86 -0.17 7.64 -4.48
N GLN A 87 -0.41 7.28 -3.23
CA GLN A 87 0.63 6.81 -2.31
C GLN A 87 0.38 5.35 -1.97
N GLY A 88 1.44 4.55 -2.05
CA GLY A 88 1.39 3.11 -1.87
C GLY A 88 2.74 2.51 -1.47
N GLU A 89 2.76 1.20 -1.20
CA GLU A 89 3.96 0.46 -0.78
C GLU A 89 4.27 -0.49 -1.91
N ILE A 90 5.51 -0.42 -2.39
CA ILE A 90 6.07 -1.49 -3.20
C ILE A 90 6.49 -2.60 -2.24
N PHE A 91 6.01 -3.81 -2.48
CA PHE A 91 6.24 -4.94 -1.58
C PHE A 91 6.68 -6.18 -2.36
N LEU A 92 7.27 -7.14 -1.65
CA LEU A 92 7.69 -8.41 -2.23
C LEU A 92 6.50 -9.37 -2.31
N GLN A 93 6.13 -9.80 -3.51
CA GLN A 93 5.09 -10.81 -3.70
C GLN A 93 5.58 -12.18 -3.26
N ARG A 94 4.81 -12.81 -2.36
CA ARG A 94 5.05 -14.16 -1.85
C ARG A 94 3.73 -14.89 -1.70
N GLU A 95 3.34 -15.62 -2.74
CA GLU A 95 2.12 -16.43 -2.70
C GLU A 95 2.18 -17.49 -1.59
N GLY A 96 1.07 -17.66 -0.89
CA GLY A 96 0.96 -18.61 0.21
C GLY A 96 1.72 -18.20 1.47
N HIS A 97 2.21 -16.95 1.57
CA HIS A 97 2.89 -16.49 2.78
C HIS A 97 1.92 -16.42 3.95
N ILE A 98 2.28 -17.05 5.08
CA ILE A 98 1.52 -17.00 6.32
C ILE A 98 2.37 -16.29 7.37
N GLN A 99 2.01 -15.05 7.70
CA GLN A 99 2.82 -14.20 8.59
C GLN A 99 3.13 -14.86 9.93
N GLN A 100 2.15 -15.47 10.60
CA GLN A 100 2.33 -16.07 11.92
C GLN A 100 3.35 -17.22 11.90
N ARG A 101 3.50 -17.91 10.76
CA ARG A 101 4.43 -19.06 10.63
C ARG A 101 5.77 -18.65 10.05
N MET A 102 5.80 -17.67 9.16
CA MET A 102 6.97 -17.36 8.32
C MET A 102 7.66 -16.03 8.68
N GLY A 103 7.01 -15.18 9.47
CA GLY A 103 7.53 -13.87 9.88
C GLY A 103 7.75 -12.89 8.72
N GLY A 104 8.48 -11.79 9.01
CA GLY A 104 8.66 -10.66 8.08
C GLY A 104 9.67 -10.87 6.93
N MET A 105 10.45 -11.96 6.92
CA MET A 105 11.44 -12.32 5.88
C MET A 105 12.41 -11.20 5.44
N ASN A 106 12.59 -10.14 6.23
CA ASN A 106 13.30 -8.91 5.86
C ASN A 106 12.80 -8.32 4.51
N ALA A 107 11.47 -8.33 4.31
CA ALA A 107 10.84 -7.98 3.03
C ALA A 107 11.16 -6.56 2.59
N ARG A 108 10.95 -5.57 3.47
CA ARG A 108 11.29 -4.15 3.21
C ARG A 108 12.71 -3.96 2.68
N SER A 109 13.71 -4.54 3.36
CA SER A 109 15.12 -4.40 2.94
C SER A 109 15.39 -5.06 1.59
N LYS A 110 14.75 -6.20 1.29
CA LYS A 110 14.85 -6.86 -0.02
C LYS A 110 14.27 -5.98 -1.13
N VAL A 111 13.10 -5.38 -0.91
CA VAL A 111 12.49 -4.47 -1.89
C VAL A 111 13.36 -3.23 -2.10
N ALA A 112 13.83 -2.60 -1.02
CA ALA A 112 14.74 -1.46 -1.12
C ALA A 112 16.00 -1.81 -1.93
N GLY A 113 16.64 -2.93 -1.61
CA GLY A 113 17.80 -3.42 -2.34
C GLY A 113 17.51 -3.72 -3.81
N MET A 114 16.31 -4.18 -4.16
CA MET A 114 15.91 -4.35 -5.56
C MET A 114 15.74 -3.00 -6.27
N LEU A 115 15.16 -1.98 -5.64
CA LEU A 115 14.95 -0.69 -6.32
C LEU A 115 16.25 0.12 -6.47
N MET A 116 17.25 -0.11 -5.61
CA MET A 116 18.55 0.58 -5.65
C MET A 116 19.57 -0.01 -6.64
N ARG A 117 19.40 -1.25 -7.11
CA ARG A 117 20.33 -1.91 -8.04
C ARG A 117 20.11 -1.44 -9.48
N GLN A 118 21.17 -1.30 -10.27
CA GLN A 118 21.07 -0.86 -11.67
C GLN A 118 20.57 -1.98 -12.61
N ASP A 119 21.10 -3.20 -12.50
CA ASP A 119 20.84 -4.27 -13.47
C ASP A 119 20.04 -5.45 -12.89
N ASN A 120 18.77 -5.23 -12.59
CA ASN A 120 17.94 -6.25 -11.95
C ASN A 120 16.46 -6.24 -12.37
N ALA A 121 16.18 -5.88 -13.62
CA ALA A 121 14.82 -5.77 -14.15
C ALA A 121 13.98 -7.04 -13.89
N SER A 122 14.56 -8.23 -14.03
CA SER A 122 13.87 -9.51 -13.76
C SER A 122 13.42 -9.67 -12.31
N ALA A 123 14.17 -9.13 -11.34
CA ALA A 123 13.81 -9.18 -9.93
C ALA A 123 12.56 -8.33 -9.63
N LEU A 124 12.33 -7.26 -10.41
CA LEU A 124 11.19 -6.35 -10.25
C LEU A 124 9.85 -7.02 -10.60
N ASN A 125 9.88 -8.14 -11.36
CA ASN A 125 8.69 -8.95 -11.62
C ASN A 125 8.11 -9.60 -10.36
N SER A 126 8.90 -9.69 -9.28
CA SER A 126 8.44 -10.19 -7.98
C SER A 126 7.87 -9.10 -7.07
N LEU A 127 7.72 -7.87 -7.57
CA LEU A 127 7.21 -6.73 -6.80
C LEU A 127 5.73 -6.46 -7.10
N GLY A 128 5.00 -6.23 -6.01
CA GLY A 128 3.61 -5.77 -6.00
C GLY A 128 3.52 -4.32 -5.57
N ILE A 129 2.34 -3.72 -5.76
CA ILE A 129 1.99 -2.42 -5.18
C ILE A 129 0.68 -2.50 -4.40
N PHE A 130 0.63 -1.85 -3.24
CA PHE A 130 -0.60 -1.64 -2.48
C PHE A 130 -0.82 -0.15 -2.28
N ILE A 131 -1.95 0.40 -2.77
CA ILE A 131 -2.29 1.83 -2.62
C ILE A 131 -3.09 2.02 -1.33
N TRP A 132 -2.64 2.88 -0.41
CA TRP A 132 -3.44 3.26 0.79
C TRP A 132 -4.07 4.64 0.66
N ALA A 133 -3.45 5.55 -0.09
CA ALA A 133 -3.94 6.91 -0.20
C ALA A 133 -4.04 7.37 -1.64
N TRP A 134 -5.11 8.13 -1.86
CA TRP A 134 -5.40 8.87 -3.07
C TRP A 134 -5.93 10.25 -2.62
N PRO A 135 -5.04 11.22 -2.37
CA PRO A 135 -5.41 12.47 -1.71
C PRO A 135 -6.53 13.26 -2.41
N ASP A 136 -6.57 13.21 -3.73
CA ASP A 136 -7.54 13.86 -4.61
C ASP A 136 -8.66 12.93 -5.13
N GLY A 137 -8.76 11.72 -4.57
CA GLY A 137 -9.77 10.74 -4.96
C GLY A 137 -11.15 10.95 -4.32
N PRO A 138 -12.16 10.16 -4.71
CA PRO A 138 -13.50 10.21 -4.13
C PRO A 138 -13.48 10.09 -2.60
N ALA A 139 -14.31 10.88 -1.91
CA ALA A 139 -14.42 10.82 -0.44
C ALA A 139 -15.03 9.49 0.02
N ASN A 140 -15.93 8.91 -0.78
CA ASN A 140 -16.57 7.63 -0.50
C ASN A 140 -15.59 6.47 -0.73
N MET A 141 -15.32 5.67 0.31
CA MET A 141 -14.38 4.55 0.22
C MET A 141 -14.81 3.47 -0.78
N PRO A 142 -16.06 2.96 -0.79
CA PRO A 142 -16.50 1.99 -1.80
C PRO A 142 -16.25 2.44 -3.25
N GLU A 143 -16.56 3.70 -3.57
CA GLU A 143 -16.29 4.28 -4.88
C GLU A 143 -14.79 4.34 -5.16
N ARG A 144 -13.99 4.86 -4.23
CA ARG A 144 -12.53 4.92 -4.32
C ARG A 144 -11.92 3.55 -4.60
N LEU A 145 -12.33 2.53 -3.86
CA LEU A 145 -11.87 1.14 -4.04
C LEU A 145 -12.28 0.58 -5.40
N SER A 146 -13.51 0.88 -5.86
CA SER A 146 -14.00 0.46 -7.16
C SER A 146 -13.19 1.08 -8.31
N GLN A 147 -12.91 2.39 -8.23
CA GLN A 147 -12.13 3.10 -9.24
C GLN A 147 -10.66 2.66 -9.26
N LEU A 148 -10.02 2.48 -8.10
CA LEU A 148 -8.68 1.91 -7.99
C LEU A 148 -8.60 0.51 -8.63
N ALA A 149 -9.56 -0.36 -8.32
CA ALA A 149 -9.60 -1.71 -8.87
C ALA A 149 -9.78 -1.72 -10.40
N LYS A 150 -10.69 -0.87 -10.93
CA LYS A 150 -10.88 -0.70 -12.39
C LYS A 150 -9.62 -0.21 -13.10
N ALA A 151 -8.80 0.59 -12.43
CA ALA A 151 -7.54 1.07 -12.96
C ALA A 151 -6.37 0.07 -12.83
N GLY A 152 -6.58 -1.11 -12.25
CA GLY A 152 -5.58 -2.15 -12.09
C GLY A 152 -5.01 -2.31 -10.68
N PHE A 153 -5.38 -1.45 -9.73
CA PHE A 153 -4.97 -1.54 -8.31
C PHE A 153 -5.96 -2.39 -7.49
N SER A 154 -6.17 -3.64 -7.90
CA SER A 154 -7.20 -4.53 -7.33
C SER A 154 -6.95 -4.92 -5.86
N LEU A 155 -5.69 -4.94 -5.42
CA LEU A 155 -5.31 -5.36 -4.06
C LEU A 155 -5.90 -4.46 -2.99
N THR A 156 -5.93 -3.15 -3.22
CA THR A 156 -6.51 -2.20 -2.27
C THR A 156 -7.97 -2.53 -2.01
N LYS A 157 -8.77 -2.81 -3.06
CA LYS A 157 -10.17 -3.24 -2.90
C LYS A 157 -10.29 -4.59 -2.20
N LYS A 158 -9.43 -5.55 -2.55
CA LYS A 158 -9.48 -6.90 -1.99
C LYS A 158 -9.22 -6.94 -0.47
N TYR A 159 -8.35 -6.08 0.02
CA TYR A 159 -7.89 -6.13 1.42
C TYR A 159 -8.33 -4.92 2.27
N SER A 160 -9.15 -4.02 1.74
CA SER A 160 -9.81 -2.98 2.54
C SER A 160 -11.15 -3.51 3.04
N LEU A 161 -11.34 -3.54 4.36
CA LEU A 161 -12.56 -4.05 4.98
C LEU A 161 -13.26 -2.93 5.76
N ALA A 162 -14.56 -2.76 5.53
CA ALA A 162 -15.37 -1.90 6.39
C ALA A 162 -15.49 -2.55 7.76
N VAL A 163 -15.37 -1.75 8.83
CA VAL A 163 -15.42 -2.20 10.21
C VAL A 163 -16.33 -1.32 11.05
N LYS A 164 -17.07 -1.94 11.96
CA LYS A 164 -18.02 -1.27 12.86
C LYS A 164 -17.49 -1.16 14.29
N ASP A 165 -16.62 -2.08 14.69
CA ASP A 165 -16.08 -2.16 16.04
C ASP A 165 -14.67 -2.75 16.06
N ALA A 166 -14.03 -2.70 17.24
CA ALA A 166 -12.68 -3.22 17.42
C ALA A 166 -12.60 -4.75 17.26
N SER A 167 -13.69 -5.49 17.48
CA SER A 167 -13.72 -6.94 17.27
C SER A 167 -13.60 -7.28 15.78
N GLU A 168 -14.23 -6.50 14.90
CA GLU A 168 -14.06 -6.63 13.44
C GLU A 168 -12.63 -6.29 12.99
N VAL A 169 -12.01 -5.27 13.59
CA VAL A 169 -10.60 -4.94 13.35
C VAL A 169 -9.68 -6.10 13.76
N GLU A 170 -9.89 -6.68 14.94
CA GLU A 170 -9.10 -7.83 15.42
C GLU A 170 -9.29 -9.06 14.54
N ARG A 171 -10.52 -9.35 14.12
CA ARG A 171 -10.79 -10.46 13.18
C ARG A 171 -10.07 -10.27 11.85
N ALA A 172 -10.08 -9.05 11.30
CA ALA A 172 -9.34 -8.72 10.09
C ALA A 172 -7.83 -8.94 10.29
N ARG A 173 -7.26 -8.39 11.36
CA ARG A 173 -5.84 -8.55 11.72
C ARG A 173 -5.47 -10.03 11.87
N GLN A 174 -6.25 -10.79 12.63
CA GLN A 174 -5.99 -12.21 12.86
C GLN A 174 -6.07 -13.01 11.55
N SER A 175 -7.04 -12.72 10.68
CA SER A 175 -7.13 -13.35 9.36
C SER A 175 -5.88 -13.10 8.53
N TRP A 176 -5.38 -11.86 8.47
CA TRP A 176 -4.14 -11.54 7.73
C TRP A 176 -2.88 -12.19 8.32
N LEU A 177 -2.84 -12.45 9.63
CA LEU A 177 -1.71 -13.12 10.26
C LEU A 177 -1.70 -14.63 10.01
N THR A 178 -2.87 -15.24 9.91
CA THR A 178 -3.05 -16.71 9.92
C THR A 178 -3.35 -17.32 8.57
N SER A 179 -3.88 -16.54 7.63
CA SER A 179 -4.25 -17.00 6.30
C SER A 179 -3.13 -16.78 5.30
N GLY A 180 -3.04 -17.65 4.28
CA GLY A 180 -2.12 -17.45 3.16
C GLY A 180 -2.43 -16.17 2.41
N SER A 181 -1.42 -15.34 2.20
CA SER A 181 -1.49 -14.07 1.47
C SER A 181 -0.48 -14.05 0.31
N ILE A 182 -0.48 -12.95 -0.45
CA ILE A 182 0.54 -12.64 -1.45
C ILE A 182 1.54 -11.59 -0.96
N TYR A 183 1.33 -11.03 0.23
CA TYR A 183 2.15 -9.98 0.83
C TYR A 183 2.61 -10.38 2.23
N ILE A 184 3.66 -9.72 2.68
CA ILE A 184 4.19 -9.82 4.04
C ILE A 184 3.68 -8.62 4.83
N THR A 185 3.30 -8.83 6.09
CA THR A 185 2.86 -7.73 6.96
C THR A 185 3.97 -7.29 7.89
N ASP A 186 4.02 -5.99 8.16
CA ASP A 186 4.93 -5.44 9.14
C ASP A 186 4.33 -5.67 10.53
N VAL A 187 4.97 -6.55 11.29
CA VAL A 187 4.60 -6.91 12.67
C VAL A 187 5.53 -6.25 13.70
N SER A 188 6.28 -5.20 13.32
CA SER A 188 7.11 -4.46 14.27
C SER A 188 6.24 -3.96 15.43
N HIS A 189 6.34 -4.70 16.53
CA HIS A 189 5.59 -4.66 17.78
C HIS A 189 4.66 -3.44 17.92
N ASP A 190 3.37 -3.80 17.97
CA ASP A 190 2.22 -3.21 18.68
C ASP A 190 0.94 -3.54 17.88
#